data_AF-A0A9P1FHH9-F1
#
_entry.id   AF-A0A9P1FHH9-F1
#
_cell.length_a   1.000
_cell.length_b   1.000
_cell.length_c   1.000
_cell.angle_alpha   90.00
_cell.angle_beta   90.00
_cell.angle_gamma   90.00
#
_symmetry.space_group_name_H-M   'P 1'
#
loop_
_entity.id
_entity.type
_entity.pdbx_description
1 polymer ?
#
loop_
_entity_poly.entity_id
_entity_poly.type
_entity_poly.pdbx_seq_one_letter_code
_entity_poly.pdbx_strand_id
1 'polypeptide(L)'
;MNFDLESAAKGSCVLGRTVLQACDATDAHAKLRRAPELAPFFRGYLYDQLAVLAPIMMAMTAATPVLKGRLAATDARWNVISQSVDDRTAAERGDGHAGDARMAGEGVRRQNKSRYDSISCYIHPTSQSHNDIHCETDEEVRVPRQQAMLRQEGLDEAICQHISHLFTRDPLVAFEGMIELDDESSTDHFESVQSTNWQTLRWKPPPNSRPDAPHIGWRTEFRSMEIQLTDFENAAFTAFMVLISRAILVFHLDILAPLSKVDENMTQKFWFRTQVEPETRYEMCEMSMDEIMNGSLRSDFPGLIPLCYAYLNYIHCDEASFSRLDQYLKLIKRRASGDLLTPASWMRGFLRSHPDYKFDSVVSEGMAYDLVEACNEIAHGHRACPELLGEVEIEPITRQGQYEIPLFGEKLSSTERRKLLEKLWPRSGSCPCAPNDCTCVGAASAGCSVPRCGRRCWGPYGAPQLAACS
;
A
#
# COMPACT_ATOMS: atom_id res chain seq x y z
N MET A 1 -24.28 -2.54 -23.07
CA MET A 1 -23.13 -1.63 -23.32
C MET A 1 -21.91 -2.32 -22.77
N ASN A 2 -21.03 -2.82 -23.63
CA ASN A 2 -19.80 -3.49 -23.22
C ASN A 2 -18.83 -2.41 -22.72
N PHE A 3 -18.64 -2.33 -21.41
CA PHE A 3 -17.58 -1.53 -20.80
C PHE A 3 -16.27 -2.31 -20.90
N ASP A 4 -15.40 -1.85 -21.79
CA ASP A 4 -14.05 -2.36 -21.95
C ASP A 4 -13.18 -1.81 -20.80
N LEU A 5 -12.95 -2.64 -19.78
CA LEU A 5 -12.25 -2.29 -18.54
C LEU A 5 -10.73 -2.18 -18.70
N GLU A 6 -10.17 -2.44 -19.90
CA GLU A 6 -8.72 -2.36 -20.14
C GLU A 6 -8.19 -0.94 -20.34
N SER A 7 -9.05 0.06 -20.60
CA SER A 7 -8.59 1.40 -20.99
C SER A 7 -8.22 2.32 -19.81
N ALA A 8 -8.74 2.08 -18.60
CA ALA A 8 -8.49 2.96 -17.44
C ALA A 8 -7.13 2.71 -16.75
N ALA A 9 -6.49 1.55 -16.98
CA ALA A 9 -5.29 1.15 -16.24
C ALA A 9 -3.96 1.73 -16.78
N LYS A 10 -3.95 2.37 -17.96
CA LYS A 10 -2.69 2.77 -18.63
C LYS A 10 -2.22 4.20 -18.34
N GLY A 11 -3.10 5.10 -17.89
CA GLY A 11 -2.76 6.51 -17.62
C GLY A 11 -2.06 6.77 -16.28
N SER A 12 -2.46 6.05 -15.23
CA SER A 12 -1.98 6.27 -13.85
C SER A 12 -0.67 5.52 -13.53
N CYS A 13 -0.11 4.77 -14.48
CA CYS A 13 1.00 3.84 -14.27
C CYS A 13 2.39 4.50 -14.32
N VAL A 14 2.53 5.70 -14.92
CA VAL A 14 3.86 6.31 -15.14
C VAL A 14 4.42 6.92 -13.85
N LEU A 15 3.60 7.57 -13.02
CA LEU A 15 4.08 8.12 -11.74
C LEU A 15 4.38 6.99 -10.72
N GLY A 16 3.52 5.98 -10.65
CA GLY A 16 3.74 4.80 -9.81
C GLY A 16 5.01 4.04 -10.21
N ARG A 17 5.26 3.84 -11.51
CA ARG A 17 6.54 3.26 -11.98
C ARG A 17 7.71 4.19 -11.78
N THR A 18 7.58 5.51 -11.89
CA THR A 18 8.73 6.42 -11.73
C THR A 18 9.10 6.61 -10.27
N VAL A 19 8.13 6.66 -9.34
CA VAL A 19 8.41 6.67 -7.89
C VAL A 19 8.93 5.30 -7.45
N LEU A 20 8.39 4.18 -7.95
CA LEU A 20 8.93 2.85 -7.63
C LEU A 20 10.31 2.60 -8.29
N GLN A 21 10.54 3.02 -9.54
CA GLN A 21 11.79 2.79 -10.28
C GLN A 21 12.89 3.81 -9.95
N ALA A 22 12.57 5.06 -9.63
CA ALA A 22 13.56 6.02 -9.12
C ALA A 22 13.99 5.66 -7.69
N CYS A 23 13.09 5.05 -6.89
CA CYS A 23 13.42 4.50 -5.57
C CYS A 23 14.10 3.11 -5.61
N ASP A 24 14.12 2.44 -6.76
CA ASP A 24 14.95 1.23 -7.00
C ASP A 24 16.41 1.58 -7.32
N ALA A 25 16.70 2.83 -7.68
CA ALA A 25 18.00 3.23 -8.23
C ALA A 25 19.04 3.72 -7.20
N THR A 26 18.74 3.77 -5.90
CA THR A 26 19.69 4.21 -4.87
C THR A 26 19.87 3.17 -3.77
N ASP A 27 20.91 2.33 -3.94
CA ASP A 27 21.72 1.62 -2.94
C ASP A 27 21.05 0.62 -1.94
N ALA A 28 19.77 0.79 -1.58
CA ALA A 28 19.06 -0.09 -0.64
C ALA A 28 18.80 -1.49 -1.24
N HIS A 29 18.37 -1.56 -2.50
CA HIS A 29 18.12 -2.83 -3.19
C HIS A 29 19.42 -3.61 -3.50
N ALA A 30 20.54 -2.90 -3.69
CA ALA A 30 21.86 -3.49 -3.91
C ALA A 30 22.47 -4.03 -2.60
N LYS A 31 22.21 -3.37 -1.46
CA LYS A 31 22.55 -3.89 -0.12
C LYS A 31 21.68 -5.10 0.27
N LEU A 32 20.39 -5.08 -0.06
CA LEU A 32 19.45 -6.20 0.17
C LEU A 32 19.82 -7.48 -0.60
N ARG A 33 20.42 -7.38 -1.79
CA ARG A 33 20.93 -8.55 -2.54
C ARG A 33 22.20 -9.16 -1.94
N ARG A 34 22.92 -8.44 -1.06
CA ARG A 34 24.23 -8.84 -0.55
C ARG A 34 24.23 -9.39 0.89
N ALA A 35 23.07 -9.44 1.55
CA ALA A 35 22.94 -9.92 2.93
C ALA A 35 21.77 -10.91 3.08
N PRO A 36 21.98 -12.21 2.78
CA PRO A 36 20.99 -13.27 2.98
C PRO A 36 20.49 -13.36 4.42
N GLU A 37 21.32 -12.94 5.40
CA GLU A 37 20.97 -12.87 6.83
C GLU A 37 19.90 -11.83 7.18
N LEU A 38 19.59 -10.86 6.31
CA LEU A 38 18.49 -9.90 6.54
C LEU A 38 17.13 -10.41 6.05
N ALA A 39 17.08 -11.50 5.28
CA ALA A 39 15.83 -12.04 4.75
C ALA A 39 14.78 -12.39 5.82
N PRO A 40 15.13 -12.96 7.00
CA PRO A 40 14.17 -13.19 8.09
C PRO A 40 13.58 -11.90 8.68
N PHE A 41 14.40 -10.84 8.78
CA PHE A 41 13.97 -9.53 9.29
C PHE A 41 12.88 -8.89 8.41
N PHE A 42 12.91 -9.12 7.09
CA PHE A 42 11.94 -8.53 6.16
C PHE A 42 10.69 -9.37 5.92
N ARG A 43 10.67 -10.67 6.27
CA ARG A 43 9.54 -11.57 5.92
C ARG A 43 8.23 -11.17 6.59
N GLY A 44 8.26 -10.61 7.79
CA GLY A 44 7.07 -10.29 8.59
C GLY A 44 7.00 -8.88 9.16
N TYR A 45 8.14 -8.20 9.32
CA TYR A 45 8.19 -6.93 10.07
C TYR A 45 7.27 -5.86 9.48
N LEU A 46 7.34 -5.62 8.16
CA LEU A 46 6.49 -4.62 7.53
C LEU A 46 5.00 -5.01 7.58
N TYR A 47 4.68 -6.30 7.47
CA TYR A 47 3.31 -6.78 7.65
C TYR A 47 2.79 -6.41 9.05
N ASP A 48 3.57 -6.69 10.09
CA ASP A 48 3.15 -6.42 11.46
C ASP A 48 2.97 -4.93 11.73
N GLN A 49 3.95 -4.10 11.32
CA GLN A 49 3.88 -2.65 11.51
C GLN A 49 2.68 -2.04 10.76
N LEU A 50 2.44 -2.45 9.50
CA LEU A 50 1.33 -1.95 8.71
C LEU A 50 -0.03 -2.41 9.22
N ALA A 51 -0.13 -3.51 9.97
CA ALA A 51 -1.41 -3.96 10.50
C ALA A 51 -2.06 -2.97 11.47
N VAL A 52 -1.26 -2.21 12.21
CA VAL A 52 -1.74 -1.14 13.10
C VAL A 52 -2.40 0.00 12.31
N LEU A 53 -1.96 0.22 11.07
CA LEU A 53 -2.53 1.25 10.19
C LEU A 53 -3.83 0.82 9.52
N ALA A 54 -4.16 -0.48 9.49
CA ALA A 54 -5.37 -0.97 8.81
C ALA A 54 -6.67 -0.26 9.23
N PRO A 55 -7.02 -0.19 10.53
CA PRO A 55 -8.22 0.53 10.99
C PRO A 55 -8.15 2.04 10.72
N ILE A 56 -6.97 2.63 10.88
CA ILE A 56 -6.71 4.07 10.65
C ILE A 56 -7.04 4.44 9.20
N MET A 57 -6.48 3.67 8.26
CA MET A 57 -6.68 3.93 6.84
C MET A 57 -8.11 3.62 6.40
N MET A 58 -8.75 2.61 6.98
CA MET A 58 -10.18 2.34 6.74
C MET A 58 -11.06 3.55 7.10
N ALA A 59 -10.83 4.16 8.27
CA ALA A 59 -11.58 5.34 8.70
C ALA A 59 -11.28 6.58 7.85
N MET A 60 -10.00 6.83 7.53
CA MET A 60 -9.57 7.96 6.70
C MET A 60 -10.11 7.92 5.27
N THR A 61 -10.34 6.71 4.76
CA THR A 61 -10.80 6.49 3.39
C THR A 61 -12.29 6.22 3.28
N ALA A 62 -13.04 6.22 4.40
CA ALA A 62 -14.46 5.86 4.48
C ALA A 62 -15.30 6.41 3.31
N ALA A 63 -15.94 5.54 2.54
CA ALA A 63 -16.64 5.88 1.29
C ALA A 63 -17.94 5.09 1.05
N THR A 64 -18.45 4.34 2.04
CA THR A 64 -19.64 3.49 1.91
C THR A 64 -20.72 3.83 2.96
N PRO A 65 -21.40 4.98 2.85
CA PRO A 65 -22.46 5.36 3.79
C PRO A 65 -23.87 4.87 3.40
N VAL A 66 -24.04 4.27 2.21
CA VAL A 66 -25.35 3.83 1.69
C VAL A 66 -25.30 2.36 1.33
N LEU A 67 -26.26 1.59 1.83
CA LEU A 67 -26.40 0.15 1.56
C LEU A 67 -27.87 -0.16 1.27
N LYS A 68 -28.13 -0.86 0.16
CA LYS A 68 -29.48 -1.33 -0.23
C LYS A 68 -30.55 -0.22 -0.17
N GLY A 69 -30.24 0.95 -0.74
CA GLY A 69 -31.16 2.10 -0.78
C GLY A 69 -31.40 2.76 0.58
N ARG A 70 -30.50 2.57 1.55
CA ARG A 70 -30.61 3.18 2.87
C ARG A 70 -29.31 3.80 3.33
N LEU A 71 -29.40 4.95 4.00
CA LEU A 71 -28.26 5.52 4.72
C LEU A 71 -27.94 4.62 5.93
N ALA A 72 -26.73 4.07 5.94
CA ALA A 72 -26.23 3.22 7.01
C ALA A 72 -25.73 4.08 8.19
N ALA A 73 -25.66 3.46 9.37
CA ALA A 73 -25.02 4.04 10.57
C ALA A 73 -23.49 3.84 10.59
N THR A 74 -22.93 3.32 9.50
CA THR A 74 -21.49 3.09 9.29
C THR A 74 -21.06 3.76 7.99
N ASP A 75 -19.78 4.07 7.87
CA ASP A 75 -19.22 4.79 6.71
C ASP A 75 -18.24 3.96 5.87
N ALA A 76 -17.95 2.71 6.27
CA ALA A 76 -17.02 1.81 5.59
C ALA A 76 -17.66 0.46 5.26
N ARG A 77 -17.17 -0.20 4.21
CA ARG A 77 -17.72 -1.47 3.70
C ARG A 77 -17.37 -2.72 4.52
N TRP A 78 -16.38 -2.62 5.42
CA TRP A 78 -15.67 -3.75 5.99
C TRP A 78 -16.59 -4.83 6.57
N ASN A 79 -17.50 -4.44 7.47
CA ASN A 79 -18.39 -5.38 8.15
C ASN A 79 -19.38 -6.06 7.19
N VAL A 80 -19.82 -5.34 6.15
CA VAL A 80 -20.72 -5.90 5.14
C VAL A 80 -20.02 -6.98 4.33
N ILE A 81 -18.78 -6.71 3.90
CA ILE A 81 -18.01 -7.71 3.16
C ILE A 81 -17.68 -8.91 4.06
N SER A 82 -17.24 -8.65 5.30
CA SER A 82 -16.97 -9.68 6.31
C SER A 82 -18.14 -10.66 6.46
N GLN A 83 -19.36 -10.13 6.60
CA GLN A 83 -20.59 -10.91 6.72
C GLN A 83 -21.04 -11.58 5.42
N SER A 84 -20.72 -11.01 4.25
CA SER A 84 -21.14 -11.55 2.95
C SER A 84 -20.46 -12.86 2.56
N VAL A 85 -19.33 -13.17 3.19
CA VAL A 85 -18.54 -14.39 2.96
C VAL A 85 -18.20 -15.12 4.28
N ASP A 86 -18.98 -14.85 5.33
CA ASP A 86 -18.86 -15.58 6.60
C ASP A 86 -19.51 -16.95 6.47
N ASP A 87 -18.67 -17.95 6.27
CA ASP A 87 -19.03 -19.36 6.05
C ASP A 87 -19.09 -20.17 7.34
N ARG A 88 -18.88 -19.53 8.51
CA ARG A 88 -18.92 -20.22 9.79
C ARG A 88 -20.25 -20.94 9.96
N THR A 89 -20.24 -22.17 10.46
CA THR A 89 -21.47 -22.83 10.92
C THR A 89 -22.02 -22.13 12.17
N ALA A 90 -23.24 -22.47 12.56
CA ALA A 90 -23.77 -22.02 13.85
C ALA A 90 -22.89 -22.48 15.02
N ALA A 91 -22.33 -23.69 14.97
CA ALA A 91 -21.45 -24.20 16.01
C ALA A 91 -20.08 -23.50 16.03
N GLU A 92 -19.51 -23.16 14.88
CA GLU A 92 -18.26 -22.38 14.81
C GLU A 92 -18.45 -20.93 15.33
N ARG A 93 -19.65 -20.36 15.17
CA ARG A 93 -20.05 -19.10 15.86
C ARG A 93 -20.40 -19.29 17.34
N GLY A 94 -20.51 -20.54 17.80
CA GLY A 94 -20.92 -20.99 19.13
C GLY A 94 -22.40 -20.81 19.47
N ASP A 95 -23.24 -20.77 18.45
CA ASP A 95 -24.71 -20.73 18.51
C ASP A 95 -25.33 -22.12 18.22
N GLY A 96 -24.59 -23.22 18.42
CA GLY A 96 -25.05 -24.57 18.13
C GLY A 96 -24.01 -25.65 18.43
N HIS A 97 -24.38 -26.90 18.16
CA HIS A 97 -23.51 -28.08 18.39
C HIS A 97 -23.50 -29.05 17.20
N ALA A 98 -24.25 -28.77 16.14
CA ALA A 98 -24.29 -29.61 14.96
C ALA A 98 -23.04 -29.38 14.10
N GLY A 99 -22.27 -30.44 13.89
CA GLY A 99 -21.08 -30.45 13.05
C GLY A 99 -21.26 -31.24 11.76
N ASP A 100 -20.23 -31.21 10.92
CA ASP A 100 -20.04 -32.05 9.76
C ASP A 100 -18.61 -32.58 9.77
N ALA A 101 -18.45 -33.90 9.92
CA ALA A 101 -17.14 -34.54 10.00
C ALA A 101 -16.25 -34.33 8.75
N ARG A 102 -16.82 -33.82 7.65
CA ARG A 102 -16.08 -33.47 6.43
C ARG A 102 -15.40 -32.10 6.52
N MET A 103 -15.86 -31.22 7.40
CA MET A 103 -15.34 -29.87 7.56
C MET A 103 -14.11 -29.84 8.47
N ALA A 104 -13.26 -28.85 8.28
CA ALA A 104 -12.16 -28.56 9.19
C ALA A 104 -12.69 -28.36 10.62
N GLY A 105 -12.06 -29.03 11.60
CA GLY A 105 -12.55 -29.02 12.98
C GLY A 105 -13.99 -29.51 13.15
N GLU A 106 -14.43 -30.42 12.27
CA GLU A 106 -15.78 -31.01 12.21
C GLU A 106 -16.89 -29.96 12.09
N GLY A 107 -16.58 -28.73 11.65
CA GLY A 107 -17.53 -27.63 11.59
C GLY A 107 -18.09 -27.21 12.95
N VAL A 108 -17.41 -27.56 14.06
CA VAL A 108 -17.81 -27.19 15.43
C VAL A 108 -16.73 -26.42 16.19
N ARG A 109 -15.49 -26.41 15.68
CA ARG A 109 -14.41 -25.63 16.28
C ARG A 109 -14.78 -24.15 16.29
N ARG A 110 -14.72 -23.54 17.47
CA ARG A 110 -15.01 -22.10 17.59
C ARG A 110 -14.07 -21.30 16.68
N GLN A 111 -14.65 -20.40 15.89
CA GLN A 111 -13.96 -19.46 15.03
C GLN A 111 -14.42 -18.05 15.41
N ASN A 112 -13.55 -17.25 16.06
CA ASN A 112 -13.95 -15.94 16.58
C ASN A 112 -14.22 -14.93 15.46
N LYS A 113 -13.47 -15.01 14.37
CA LYS A 113 -13.57 -14.10 13.21
C LYS A 113 -14.15 -14.80 11.98
N SER A 114 -14.77 -14.02 11.10
CA SER A 114 -15.03 -14.47 9.72
C SER A 114 -13.68 -14.72 9.02
N ARG A 115 -13.66 -15.53 7.97
CA ARG A 115 -12.44 -15.65 7.12
C ARG A 115 -12.10 -14.35 6.38
N TYR A 116 -13.06 -13.42 6.29
CA TYR A 116 -12.82 -12.03 5.93
C TYR A 116 -12.89 -11.17 7.21
N ASP A 117 -11.75 -10.77 7.75
CA ASP A 117 -11.68 -9.96 8.98
C ASP A 117 -10.29 -9.32 9.23
N SER A 118 -10.06 -8.60 10.33
CA SER A 118 -8.71 -8.16 10.71
C SER A 118 -7.75 -9.34 10.88
N ILE A 119 -6.44 -9.07 10.81
CA ILE A 119 -5.42 -10.11 11.02
C ILE A 119 -5.59 -10.80 12.38
N SER A 120 -5.25 -12.08 12.45
CA SER A 120 -5.38 -12.89 13.68
C SER A 120 -4.07 -13.04 14.46
N CYS A 121 -2.93 -12.79 13.80
CA CYS A 121 -1.61 -12.85 14.43
C CYS A 121 -0.61 -11.98 13.66
N TYR A 122 0.32 -11.39 14.40
CA TYR A 122 1.59 -10.91 13.91
C TYR A 122 2.50 -12.08 13.56
N ILE A 123 3.29 -11.91 12.50
CA ILE A 123 4.05 -12.98 11.84
C ILE A 123 5.57 -12.80 11.96
N HIS A 124 6.05 -11.69 12.56
CA HIS A 124 7.47 -11.53 12.86
C HIS A 124 7.79 -12.05 14.28
N PRO A 125 8.93 -12.75 14.49
CA PRO A 125 9.31 -13.30 15.80
C PRO A 125 9.38 -12.28 16.93
N THR A 126 9.74 -11.02 16.66
CA THR A 126 9.85 -9.98 17.69
C THR A 126 8.50 -9.37 18.07
N SER A 127 7.45 -9.61 17.29
CA SER A 127 6.13 -9.02 17.51
C SER A 127 5.23 -9.90 18.37
N GLN A 128 5.65 -11.14 18.68
CA GLN A 128 4.79 -12.18 19.25
C GLN A 128 4.19 -11.81 20.62
N SER A 129 4.85 -10.95 21.40
CA SER A 129 4.29 -10.45 22.67
C SER A 129 3.03 -9.60 22.51
N HIS A 130 2.74 -9.13 21.30
CA HIS A 130 1.55 -8.35 20.96
C HIS A 130 0.41 -9.20 20.40
N ASN A 131 0.62 -10.52 20.25
CA ASN A 131 -0.45 -11.48 19.91
C ASN A 131 -1.24 -11.83 21.17
N ASP A 132 -2.07 -10.90 21.64
CA ASP A 132 -2.85 -11.01 22.89
C ASP A 132 -4.31 -11.44 22.67
N ILE A 133 -4.66 -11.84 21.44
CA ILE A 133 -5.94 -12.47 21.10
C ILE A 133 -5.73 -13.96 20.79
N HIS A 134 -6.78 -14.76 20.93
CA HIS A 134 -6.73 -16.16 20.52
C HIS A 134 -6.66 -16.26 19.00
N CYS A 135 -5.59 -16.87 18.49
CA CYS A 135 -5.41 -17.18 17.07
C CYS A 135 -5.71 -18.67 16.89
N GLU A 136 -6.90 -18.98 16.35
CA GLU A 136 -7.38 -20.35 16.24
C GLU A 136 -6.40 -21.20 15.43
N THR A 137 -6.05 -22.36 15.96
CA THR A 137 -5.34 -23.40 15.22
C THR A 137 -6.06 -24.72 15.38
N ASP A 138 -5.84 -25.62 14.41
CA ASP A 138 -6.30 -26.99 14.52
C ASP A 138 -5.44 -27.77 15.54
N GLU A 139 -5.77 -27.69 16.83
CA GLU A 139 -4.99 -28.31 17.94
C GLU A 139 -4.84 -29.85 17.85
N GLU A 140 -5.56 -30.53 16.95
CA GLU A 140 -5.41 -31.96 16.71
C GLU A 140 -4.41 -32.25 15.57
N VAL A 141 -3.99 -33.51 15.46
CA VAL A 141 -2.87 -34.10 14.67
C VAL A 141 -2.40 -33.34 13.40
N ARG A 142 -3.30 -32.66 12.69
CA ARG A 142 -3.04 -31.92 11.46
C ARG A 142 -2.10 -30.71 11.65
N VAL A 143 -2.25 -29.87 12.68
CA VAL A 143 -1.35 -28.71 12.88
C VAL A 143 0.00 -29.09 13.46
N PRO A 144 0.13 -29.98 14.46
CA PRO A 144 1.45 -30.41 14.90
C PRO A 144 2.25 -31.02 13.75
N ARG A 145 1.60 -31.76 12.84
CA ARG A 145 2.23 -32.28 11.61
C ARG A 145 2.57 -31.16 10.62
N GLN A 146 1.64 -30.24 10.32
CA GLN A 146 1.90 -29.12 9.43
C GLN A 146 3.01 -28.22 9.95
N GLN A 147 2.96 -27.79 11.22
CA GLN A 147 4.01 -27.02 11.86
C GLN A 147 5.34 -27.77 11.89
N ALA A 148 5.34 -29.09 12.17
CA ALA A 148 6.57 -29.88 12.09
C ALA A 148 7.16 -29.88 10.68
N MET A 149 6.34 -30.03 9.63
CA MET A 149 6.77 -29.94 8.23
C MET A 149 7.33 -28.54 7.91
N LEU A 150 6.60 -27.49 8.27
CA LEU A 150 7.02 -26.09 8.01
C LEU A 150 8.32 -25.74 8.74
N ARG A 151 8.49 -26.20 10.00
CA ARG A 151 9.72 -26.01 10.77
C ARG A 151 10.90 -26.81 10.19
N GLN A 152 10.66 -28.01 9.65
CA GLN A 152 11.69 -28.80 8.95
C GLN A 152 12.24 -28.07 7.71
N GLU A 153 11.39 -27.32 7.01
CA GLU A 153 11.75 -26.45 5.88
C GLU A 153 12.37 -25.10 6.33
N GLY A 154 12.60 -24.90 7.63
CA GLY A 154 13.27 -23.72 8.18
C GLY A 154 12.39 -22.48 8.35
N LEU A 155 11.06 -22.63 8.37
CA LEU A 155 10.16 -21.55 8.76
C LEU A 155 10.12 -21.36 10.27
N ASP A 156 10.08 -20.11 10.72
CA ASP A 156 9.98 -19.77 12.14
C ASP A 156 8.56 -19.99 12.69
N GLU A 157 8.47 -20.01 14.02
CA GLU A 157 7.24 -20.31 14.75
C GLU A 157 6.08 -19.37 14.41
N ALA A 158 6.37 -18.07 14.22
CA ALA A 158 5.34 -17.08 13.97
C ALA A 158 4.67 -17.29 12.60
N ILE A 159 5.48 -17.58 11.57
CA ILE A 159 4.97 -17.94 10.25
C ILE A 159 4.23 -19.29 10.29
N CYS A 160 4.75 -20.28 11.02
CA CYS A 160 4.08 -21.57 11.18
C CYS A 160 2.69 -21.41 11.81
N GLN A 161 2.57 -20.60 12.85
CA GLN A 161 1.29 -20.27 13.48
C GLN A 161 0.33 -19.58 12.50
N HIS A 162 0.81 -18.58 11.76
CA HIS A 162 0.03 -17.87 10.75
C HIS A 162 -0.53 -18.80 9.69
N ILE A 163 0.31 -19.64 9.07
CA ILE A 163 -0.12 -20.59 8.05
C ILE A 163 -1.12 -21.59 8.65
N SER A 164 -0.84 -22.12 9.84
CA SER A 164 -1.73 -23.07 10.51
C SER A 164 -3.13 -22.49 10.74
N HIS A 165 -3.21 -21.20 11.11
CA HIS A 165 -4.49 -20.51 11.27
C HIS A 165 -5.31 -20.45 9.97
N LEU A 166 -4.67 -20.14 8.82
CA LEU A 166 -5.34 -20.10 7.52
C LEU A 166 -5.98 -21.45 7.16
N PHE A 167 -5.31 -22.55 7.53
CA PHE A 167 -5.74 -23.92 7.30
C PHE A 167 -6.77 -24.45 8.31
N THR A 168 -7.24 -23.61 9.23
CA THR A 168 -8.46 -23.90 10.02
C THR A 168 -9.74 -23.75 9.20
N ARG A 169 -9.63 -23.24 7.96
CA ARG A 169 -10.75 -23.02 7.04
C ARG A 169 -10.78 -24.08 5.96
N ASP A 170 -11.98 -24.45 5.54
CA ASP A 170 -12.18 -25.27 4.36
C ASP A 170 -11.92 -24.47 3.07
N PRO A 171 -11.45 -25.13 1.99
CA PRO A 171 -11.44 -24.55 0.66
C PRO A 171 -12.86 -24.22 0.19
N LEU A 172 -13.12 -22.97 -0.21
CA LEU A 172 -14.45 -22.57 -0.72
C LEU A 172 -14.67 -22.91 -2.19
N VAL A 173 -13.60 -22.92 -2.98
CA VAL A 173 -13.66 -23.05 -4.43
C VAL A 173 -12.59 -24.05 -4.86
N ALA A 174 -13.02 -25.15 -5.47
CA ALA A 174 -12.15 -26.11 -6.12
C ALA A 174 -12.69 -26.37 -7.52
N PHE A 175 -11.81 -26.30 -8.52
CA PHE A 175 -12.16 -26.63 -9.89
C PHE A 175 -11.84 -28.10 -10.17
N GLU A 176 -12.70 -28.80 -10.89
CA GLU A 176 -12.54 -30.23 -11.20
C GLU A 176 -11.18 -30.56 -11.84
N GLY A 177 -10.67 -29.68 -12.72
CA GLY A 177 -9.36 -29.83 -13.36
C GLY A 177 -8.15 -29.45 -12.49
N MET A 178 -8.37 -29.01 -11.25
CA MET A 178 -7.33 -28.54 -10.33
C MET A 178 -7.25 -29.39 -9.05
N ILE A 179 -7.88 -30.57 -9.04
CA ILE A 179 -7.85 -31.49 -7.89
C ILE A 179 -6.48 -32.14 -7.75
N GLU A 180 -5.95 -32.68 -8.85
CA GLU A 180 -4.64 -33.35 -8.90
C GLU A 180 -3.64 -32.42 -9.58
N LEU A 181 -2.68 -31.91 -8.80
CA LEU A 181 -1.64 -30.99 -9.26
C LEU A 181 -0.27 -31.49 -8.79
N ASP A 182 0.78 -31.03 -9.47
CA ASP A 182 2.15 -31.30 -9.07
C ASP A 182 2.64 -30.19 -8.11
N ASP A 183 2.85 -30.55 -6.85
CA ASP A 183 3.24 -29.63 -5.77
C ASP A 183 4.63 -28.99 -6.00
N GLU A 184 5.50 -29.58 -6.84
CA GLU A 184 6.79 -28.97 -7.19
C GLU A 184 6.64 -27.79 -8.17
N SER A 185 5.56 -27.78 -8.96
CA SER A 185 5.33 -26.81 -10.03
C SER A 185 4.09 -25.93 -9.84
N SER A 186 3.17 -26.29 -8.95
CA SER A 186 1.94 -25.55 -8.66
C SER A 186 1.81 -25.12 -7.21
N THR A 187 1.20 -23.95 -6.99
CA THR A 187 0.84 -23.44 -5.66
C THR A 187 -0.68 -23.30 -5.50
N ASP A 188 -1.47 -23.82 -6.43
CA ASP A 188 -2.92 -23.52 -6.51
C ASP A 188 -3.69 -24.07 -5.30
N HIS A 189 -3.31 -25.22 -4.75
CA HIS A 189 -3.94 -25.75 -3.52
C HIS A 189 -3.69 -24.84 -2.31
N PHE A 190 -2.47 -24.31 -2.18
CA PHE A 190 -2.16 -23.32 -1.15
C PHE A 190 -2.93 -22.03 -1.40
N GLU A 191 -2.94 -21.53 -2.64
CA GLU A 191 -3.66 -20.31 -3.03
C GLU A 191 -5.18 -20.46 -2.85
N SER A 192 -5.75 -21.66 -2.99
CA SER A 192 -7.17 -21.90 -2.71
C SER A 192 -7.56 -21.54 -1.26
N VAL A 193 -6.64 -21.74 -0.31
CA VAL A 193 -6.84 -21.38 1.11
C VAL A 193 -6.37 -19.95 1.35
N GLN A 194 -5.17 -19.58 0.90
CA GLN A 194 -4.60 -18.26 1.15
C GLN A 194 -5.42 -17.13 0.50
N SER A 195 -5.86 -17.31 -0.74
CA SER A 195 -6.62 -16.29 -1.46
C SER A 195 -8.03 -16.09 -0.90
N THR A 196 -8.57 -17.08 -0.18
CA THR A 196 -9.90 -17.06 0.44
C THR A 196 -9.88 -16.80 1.95
N ASN A 197 -8.71 -16.48 2.51
CA ASN A 197 -8.59 -15.79 3.78
C ASN A 197 -8.32 -14.31 3.47
N TRP A 198 -9.33 -13.47 3.69
CA TRP A 198 -9.33 -12.07 3.25
C TRP A 198 -9.14 -11.15 4.45
N GLN A 199 -7.89 -11.01 4.87
CA GLN A 199 -7.57 -10.18 6.02
C GLN A 199 -7.34 -8.70 5.67
N THR A 200 -7.22 -7.83 6.68
CA THR A 200 -6.82 -6.41 6.50
C THR A 200 -5.45 -6.28 5.83
N LEU A 201 -4.56 -7.24 6.06
CA LEU A 201 -3.31 -7.42 5.33
C LEU A 201 -3.23 -8.84 4.80
N ARG A 202 -2.44 -9.04 3.75
CA ARG A 202 -2.11 -10.37 3.25
C ARG A 202 -0.61 -10.49 3.05
N TRP A 203 -0.03 -11.50 3.66
CA TRP A 203 1.34 -11.91 3.43
C TRP A 203 1.40 -12.84 2.21
N LYS A 204 2.11 -12.45 1.16
CA LYS A 204 2.11 -13.17 -0.13
C LYS A 204 3.49 -13.78 -0.36
N PRO A 205 3.59 -15.12 -0.34
CA PRO A 205 4.79 -15.82 -0.78
C PRO A 205 5.20 -15.43 -2.21
N PRO A 206 6.49 -15.62 -2.56
CA PRO A 206 6.91 -15.53 -3.95
C PRO A 206 6.16 -16.60 -4.77
N PRO A 207 5.69 -16.26 -5.98
CA PRO A 207 5.03 -17.25 -6.84
C PRO A 207 6.05 -18.27 -7.36
N ASN A 208 5.60 -19.48 -7.67
CA ASN A 208 6.43 -20.43 -8.41
C ASN A 208 6.70 -19.85 -9.81
N SER A 209 7.91 -19.36 -10.02
CA SER A 209 8.28 -18.54 -11.16
C SER A 209 9.21 -19.31 -12.08
N ARG A 210 8.98 -19.24 -13.40
CA ARG A 210 9.95 -19.75 -14.38
C ARG A 210 11.30 -19.04 -14.22
N PRO A 211 12.44 -19.69 -14.52
CA PRO A 211 13.77 -19.10 -14.33
C PRO A 211 14.00 -17.78 -15.09
N ASP A 212 13.26 -17.54 -16.17
CA ASP A 212 13.31 -16.34 -17.01
C ASP A 212 12.31 -15.25 -16.61
N ALA A 213 11.41 -15.53 -15.65
CA ALA A 213 10.44 -14.55 -15.17
C ALA A 213 11.12 -13.49 -14.30
N PRO A 214 10.62 -12.23 -14.31
CA PRO A 214 11.06 -11.21 -13.37
C PRO A 214 10.94 -11.71 -11.93
N HIS A 215 11.98 -11.50 -11.12
CA HIS A 215 11.98 -11.92 -9.72
C HIS A 215 10.86 -11.21 -8.93
N ILE A 216 9.99 -12.01 -8.32
CA ILE A 216 8.95 -11.54 -7.40
C ILE A 216 9.28 -12.11 -6.01
N GLY A 217 9.54 -11.24 -5.04
CA GLY A 217 9.82 -11.64 -3.66
C GLY A 217 8.57 -11.79 -2.79
N TRP A 218 8.79 -11.91 -1.49
CA TRP A 218 7.76 -11.81 -0.45
C TRP A 218 7.11 -10.42 -0.50
N ARG A 219 5.78 -10.38 -0.38
CA ARG A 219 5.02 -9.13 -0.48
C ARG A 219 4.02 -9.01 0.65
N THR A 220 3.78 -7.78 1.08
CA THR A 220 2.67 -7.42 1.95
C THR A 220 1.64 -6.66 1.12
N GLU A 221 0.40 -7.12 1.15
CA GLU A 221 -0.73 -6.43 0.53
C GLU A 221 -1.59 -5.79 1.61
N PHE A 222 -1.80 -4.48 1.54
CA PHE A 222 -2.62 -3.70 2.47
C PHE A 222 -4.02 -3.49 1.88
N ARG A 223 -5.08 -3.86 2.61
CA ARG A 223 -6.40 -4.16 2.00
C ARG A 223 -7.59 -3.42 2.61
N SER A 224 -7.39 -2.65 3.67
CA SER A 224 -8.50 -2.05 4.44
C SER A 224 -9.10 -0.78 3.82
N MET A 225 -8.35 -0.06 2.98
CA MET A 225 -8.81 1.22 2.40
C MET A 225 -10.02 1.06 1.50
N GLU A 226 -10.89 2.06 1.48
CA GLU A 226 -11.94 2.20 0.46
C GLU A 226 -11.40 2.89 -0.79
N ILE A 227 -12.05 2.63 -1.92
CA ILE A 227 -11.75 3.37 -3.15
C ILE A 227 -12.26 4.81 -3.01
N GLN A 228 -11.45 5.77 -3.44
CA GLN A 228 -11.79 7.19 -3.42
C GLN A 228 -12.41 7.62 -4.76
N LEU A 229 -13.08 8.78 -4.74
CA LEU A 229 -13.86 9.26 -5.88
C LEU A 229 -12.97 9.65 -7.06
N THR A 230 -11.80 10.24 -6.79
CA THR A 230 -10.88 10.74 -7.82
C THR A 230 -9.58 9.94 -7.87
N ASP A 231 -8.96 9.88 -9.05
CA ASP A 231 -7.61 9.32 -9.21
C ASP A 231 -6.57 10.05 -8.36
N PHE A 232 -6.76 11.36 -8.14
CA PHE A 232 -5.89 12.15 -7.27
C PHE A 232 -5.92 11.65 -5.82
N GLU A 233 -7.09 11.44 -5.24
CA GLU A 233 -7.22 10.92 -3.88
C GLU A 233 -6.65 9.49 -3.75
N ASN A 234 -6.95 8.63 -4.74
CA ASN A 234 -6.42 7.27 -4.77
C ASN A 234 -4.88 7.25 -4.87
N ALA A 235 -4.31 8.13 -5.70
CA ALA A 235 -2.87 8.32 -5.79
C ALA A 235 -2.28 8.87 -4.49
N ALA A 236 -2.97 9.79 -3.81
CA ALA A 236 -2.50 10.37 -2.56
C ALA A 236 -2.36 9.32 -1.46
N PHE A 237 -3.39 8.50 -1.24
CA PHE A 237 -3.34 7.42 -0.24
C PHE A 237 -2.33 6.32 -0.63
N THR A 238 -2.21 6.01 -1.93
CA THR A 238 -1.20 5.06 -2.42
C THR A 238 0.23 5.58 -2.15
N ALA A 239 0.50 6.83 -2.51
CA ALA A 239 1.79 7.47 -2.28
C ALA A 239 2.11 7.56 -0.79
N PHE A 240 1.12 7.89 0.06
CA PHE A 240 1.27 7.89 1.51
C PHE A 240 1.68 6.52 2.04
N MET A 241 1.00 5.43 1.63
CA MET A 241 1.36 4.08 2.07
C MET A 241 2.78 3.69 1.65
N VAL A 242 3.22 4.11 0.45
CA VAL A 242 4.62 3.93 0.03
C VAL A 242 5.56 4.72 0.92
N LEU A 243 5.30 6.01 1.17
CA LEU A 243 6.17 6.86 1.98
C LEU A 243 6.27 6.37 3.43
N ILE A 244 5.15 6.03 4.06
CA ILE A 244 5.16 5.58 5.46
C ILE A 244 5.82 4.21 5.60
N SER A 245 5.60 3.29 4.66
CA SER A 245 6.30 2.00 4.67
C SER A 245 7.83 2.18 4.57
N ARG A 246 8.28 3.13 3.75
CA ARG A 246 9.70 3.46 3.64
C ARG A 246 10.24 4.15 4.89
N ALA A 247 9.49 5.08 5.47
CA ALA A 247 9.86 5.72 6.72
C ALA A 247 10.00 4.69 7.85
N ILE A 248 9.06 3.76 7.98
CA ILE A 248 9.12 2.64 8.94
C ILE A 248 10.41 1.84 8.77
N LEU A 249 10.73 1.42 7.54
CA LEU A 249 11.89 0.58 7.28
C LEU A 249 13.23 1.33 7.44
N VAL A 250 13.30 2.59 7.01
CA VAL A 250 14.55 3.36 6.98
C VAL A 250 14.89 3.96 8.33
N PHE A 251 13.87 4.38 9.09
CA PHE A 251 14.06 4.91 10.44
C PHE A 251 13.89 3.86 11.53
N HIS A 252 13.66 2.59 11.16
CA HIS A 252 13.43 1.48 12.08
C HIS A 252 12.30 1.79 13.09
N LEU A 253 11.20 2.35 12.59
CA LEU A 253 10.07 2.75 13.45
C LEU A 253 9.30 1.54 13.95
N ASP A 254 8.94 1.56 15.23
CA ASP A 254 8.13 0.54 15.86
C ASP A 254 6.79 1.12 16.33
N ILE A 255 5.74 0.88 15.56
CA ILE A 255 4.37 1.33 15.81
C ILE A 255 3.45 0.19 16.27
N LEU A 256 4.00 -0.97 16.67
CA LEU A 256 3.21 -2.12 17.08
C LEU A 256 2.21 -1.81 18.20
N ALA A 257 1.06 -2.47 18.13
CA ALA A 257 -0.02 -2.43 19.11
C ALA A 257 -0.41 -3.86 19.49
N PRO A 258 -0.90 -4.15 20.71
CA PRO A 258 -1.55 -5.41 20.98
C PRO A 258 -2.71 -5.62 19.99
N LEU A 259 -2.87 -6.84 19.46
CA LEU A 259 -3.91 -7.13 18.48
C LEU A 259 -5.32 -6.87 19.01
N SER A 260 -5.56 -7.04 20.31
CA SER A 260 -6.83 -6.67 20.95
C SER A 260 -7.16 -5.18 20.76
N LYS A 261 -6.14 -4.31 20.73
CA LYS A 261 -6.28 -2.88 20.46
C LYS A 261 -6.42 -2.58 18.98
N VAL A 262 -5.73 -3.33 18.11
CA VAL A 262 -5.96 -3.23 16.66
C VAL A 262 -7.40 -3.62 16.30
N ASP A 263 -7.95 -4.65 16.94
CA ASP A 263 -9.35 -5.07 16.78
C ASP A 263 -10.34 -4.04 17.34
N GLU A 264 -10.05 -3.45 18.51
CA GLU A 264 -10.85 -2.32 19.04
C GLU A 264 -10.87 -1.14 18.06
N ASN A 265 -9.73 -0.84 17.44
CA ASN A 265 -9.58 0.23 16.45
C ASN A 265 -10.39 0.00 15.16
N MET A 266 -10.78 -1.24 14.83
CA MET A 266 -11.65 -1.52 13.69
C MET A 266 -13.08 -1.01 13.90
N THR A 267 -13.44 -0.58 15.12
CA THR A 267 -14.77 -0.07 15.45
C THR A 267 -14.83 1.46 15.48
N GLN A 268 -14.25 2.12 16.50
CA GLN A 268 -14.40 3.57 16.69
C GLN A 268 -13.26 4.29 17.45
N LYS A 269 -12.55 3.63 18.37
CA LYS A 269 -11.50 4.28 19.19
C LYS A 269 -10.14 3.94 18.63
N PHE A 270 -9.25 4.93 18.46
CA PHE A 270 -7.91 4.67 17.92
C PHE A 270 -6.86 4.70 19.01
N TRP A 271 -6.52 3.52 19.52
CA TRP A 271 -5.33 3.30 20.34
C TRP A 271 -4.09 3.33 19.45
N PHE A 272 -3.15 4.22 19.77
CA PHE A 272 -1.90 4.34 19.05
C PHE A 272 -0.71 4.48 20.02
N ARG A 273 0.47 4.02 19.58
CA ARG A 273 1.69 4.13 20.37
C ARG A 273 2.16 5.59 20.45
N THR A 274 2.60 6.02 21.62
CA THR A 274 2.98 7.43 21.86
C THR A 274 4.38 7.79 21.37
N GLN A 275 5.24 6.80 21.14
CA GLN A 275 6.62 6.95 20.68
C GLN A 275 6.91 5.90 19.61
N VAL A 276 7.83 6.17 18.68
CA VAL A 276 8.05 5.30 17.51
C VAL A 276 9.45 4.67 17.49
N GLU A 277 10.32 5.06 18.41
CA GLU A 277 11.67 4.54 18.55
C GLU A 277 11.64 3.19 19.29
N PRO A 278 12.28 2.11 18.79
CA PRO A 278 12.20 0.77 19.39
C PRO A 278 12.65 0.70 20.85
N GLU A 279 13.67 1.47 21.24
CA GLU A 279 14.27 1.44 22.57
C GLU A 279 13.44 2.18 23.64
N THR A 280 12.36 2.84 23.22
CA THR A 280 11.50 3.59 24.12
C THR A 280 10.58 2.69 24.93
N ARG A 281 10.11 3.21 26.07
CA ARG A 281 9.11 2.54 26.87
C ARG A 281 7.83 2.38 26.03
N TYR A 282 7.32 1.15 25.98
CA TYR A 282 6.04 0.88 25.35
C TYR A 282 4.90 1.59 26.09
N GLU A 283 4.28 2.57 25.43
CA GLU A 283 3.12 3.30 25.92
C GLU A 283 2.15 3.60 24.77
N MET A 284 0.86 3.49 25.07
CA MET A 284 -0.22 3.78 24.14
C MET A 284 -1.26 4.69 24.78
N CYS A 285 -1.92 5.47 23.96
CA CYS A 285 -3.10 6.22 24.36
C CYS A 285 -4.13 6.30 23.23
N GLU A 286 -5.34 6.74 23.57
CA GLU A 286 -6.36 7.06 22.57
C GLU A 286 -6.01 8.40 21.91
N MET A 287 -5.91 8.39 20.59
CA MET A 287 -5.59 9.54 19.76
C MET A 287 -6.69 9.79 18.73
N SER A 288 -6.93 11.05 18.42
CA SER A 288 -7.75 11.43 17.27
C SER A 288 -7.04 11.12 15.95
N MET A 289 -7.78 11.12 14.85
CA MET A 289 -7.19 10.95 13.53
C MET A 289 -6.20 12.07 13.19
N ASP A 290 -6.50 13.30 13.62
CA ASP A 290 -5.62 14.45 13.49
C ASP A 290 -4.30 14.22 14.25
N GLU A 291 -4.37 13.71 15.48
CA GLU A 291 -3.18 13.43 16.28
C GLU A 291 -2.32 12.32 15.66
N ILE A 292 -2.94 11.27 15.10
CA ILE A 292 -2.21 10.17 14.46
C ILE A 292 -1.56 10.62 13.14
N MET A 293 -2.23 11.45 12.34
CA MET A 293 -1.66 11.88 11.05
C MET A 293 -0.70 13.06 11.20
N ASN A 294 -1.07 14.06 11.99
CA ASN A 294 -0.39 15.36 12.06
C ASN A 294 0.49 15.53 13.31
N GLY A 295 0.40 14.62 14.27
CA GLY A 295 1.16 14.63 15.52
C GLY A 295 0.29 15.02 16.72
N SER A 296 0.64 14.49 17.88
CA SER A 296 -0.08 14.76 19.12
C SER A 296 0.66 15.81 19.94
N LEU A 297 -0.07 16.79 20.47
CA LEU A 297 0.49 17.72 21.48
C LEU A 297 0.41 17.15 22.90
N ARG A 298 -0.33 16.05 23.09
CA ARG A 298 -0.57 15.40 24.39
C ARG A 298 0.41 14.24 24.67
N SER A 299 1.12 13.79 23.64
CA SER A 299 2.10 12.72 23.73
C SER A 299 3.31 13.07 22.87
N ASP A 300 4.38 12.29 22.94
CA ASP A 300 5.59 12.50 22.15
C ASP A 300 5.45 12.02 20.69
N PHE A 301 4.23 11.69 20.25
CA PHE A 301 4.01 11.08 18.94
C PHE A 301 4.10 12.15 17.83
N PRO A 302 5.06 12.03 16.89
CA PRO A 302 5.34 13.08 15.92
C PRO A 302 4.30 13.19 14.80
N GLY A 303 3.48 12.16 14.58
CA GLY A 303 2.54 12.08 13.46
C GLY A 303 3.11 11.34 12.24
N LEU A 304 2.26 10.57 11.55
CA LEU A 304 2.66 9.79 10.37
C LEU A 304 3.06 10.68 9.18
N ILE A 305 2.41 11.82 8.98
CA ILE A 305 2.72 12.74 7.89
C ILE A 305 4.05 13.45 8.13
N PRO A 306 4.35 14.00 9.33
CA PRO A 306 5.68 14.48 9.68
C PRO A 306 6.80 13.46 9.45
N LEU A 307 6.57 12.18 9.76
CA LEU A 307 7.53 11.10 9.46
C LEU A 307 7.74 10.91 7.95
N CYS A 308 6.69 11.05 7.13
CA CYS A 308 6.82 11.04 5.67
C CYS A 308 7.65 12.22 5.16
N TYR A 309 7.44 13.43 5.69
CA TYR A 309 8.27 14.60 5.33
C TYR A 309 9.72 14.43 5.76
N ALA A 310 9.98 13.88 6.95
CA ALA A 310 11.32 13.55 7.42
C ALA A 310 12.01 12.56 6.46
N TYR A 311 11.29 11.54 5.99
CA TYR A 311 11.80 10.59 5.00
C TYR A 311 12.14 11.26 3.65
N LEU A 312 11.24 12.11 3.13
CA LEU A 312 11.48 12.86 1.89
C LEU A 312 12.71 13.77 1.99
N ASN A 313 12.92 14.41 3.15
CA ASN A 313 14.10 15.21 3.40
C ASN A 313 15.37 14.35 3.47
N TYR A 314 15.31 13.23 4.19
CA TYR A 314 16.42 12.29 4.35
C TYR A 314 16.93 11.74 3.01
N ILE A 315 16.03 11.40 2.08
CA ILE A 315 16.42 10.90 0.74
C ILE A 315 16.81 12.01 -0.24
N HIS A 316 16.77 13.28 0.18
CA HIS A 316 16.97 14.45 -0.68
C HIS A 316 16.06 14.43 -1.92
N CYS A 317 14.76 14.23 -1.70
CA CYS A 317 13.75 14.23 -2.77
C CYS A 317 13.85 15.51 -3.62
N ASP A 318 13.78 15.37 -4.94
CA ASP A 318 13.84 16.51 -5.85
C ASP A 318 12.59 17.40 -5.71
N GLU A 319 12.75 18.68 -6.08
CA GLU A 319 11.72 19.70 -5.87
C GLU A 319 10.40 19.39 -6.59
N ALA A 320 10.46 18.84 -7.81
CA ALA A 320 9.26 18.54 -8.59
C ALA A 320 8.48 17.37 -7.99
N SER A 321 9.17 16.29 -7.61
CA SER A 321 8.57 15.15 -6.91
C SER A 321 8.04 15.57 -5.53
N PHE A 322 8.80 16.35 -4.77
CA PHE A 322 8.39 16.87 -3.48
C PHE A 322 7.11 17.70 -3.58
N SER A 323 7.03 18.62 -4.55
CA SER A 323 5.85 19.46 -4.77
C SER A 323 4.59 18.63 -5.02
N ARG A 324 4.69 17.57 -5.82
CA ARG A 324 3.55 16.67 -6.07
C ARG A 324 3.17 15.87 -4.82
N LEU A 325 4.14 15.29 -4.13
CA LEU A 325 3.90 14.50 -2.91
C LEU A 325 3.36 15.37 -1.76
N ASP A 326 3.79 16.63 -1.67
CA ASP A 326 3.29 17.60 -0.70
C ASP A 326 1.79 17.89 -0.89
N GLN A 327 1.32 17.99 -2.13
CA GLN A 327 -0.13 18.12 -2.41
C GLN A 327 -0.92 16.91 -1.90
N TYR A 328 -0.40 15.70 -2.12
CA TYR A 328 -1.01 14.46 -1.61
C TYR A 328 -1.03 14.40 -0.08
N LEU A 329 0.09 14.73 0.57
CA LEU A 329 0.18 14.74 2.03
C LEU A 329 -0.71 15.81 2.65
N LYS A 330 -0.84 16.99 2.01
CA LYS A 330 -1.76 18.05 2.45
C LYS A 330 -3.23 17.64 2.39
N LEU A 331 -3.65 16.89 1.38
CA LEU A 331 -4.99 16.32 1.30
C LEU A 331 -5.27 15.43 2.53
N ILE A 332 -4.37 14.49 2.81
CA ILE A 332 -4.52 13.54 3.93
C ILE A 332 -4.48 14.27 5.27
N LYS A 333 -3.56 15.23 5.43
CA LYS A 333 -3.46 16.11 6.62
C LYS A 333 -4.78 16.82 6.92
N ARG A 334 -5.36 17.46 5.91
CA ARG A 334 -6.61 18.22 6.05
C ARG A 334 -7.83 17.33 6.25
N ARG A 335 -7.82 16.11 5.70
CA ARG A 335 -8.86 15.11 5.96
C ARG A 335 -8.79 14.60 7.40
N ALA A 336 -7.59 14.41 7.93
CA ALA A 336 -7.38 13.97 9.31
C ALA A 336 -7.81 15.02 10.34
N SER A 337 -7.56 16.31 10.07
CA SER A 337 -7.99 17.43 10.92
C SER A 337 -9.50 17.71 10.88
N GLY A 338 -10.21 17.15 9.90
CA GLY A 338 -11.61 17.43 9.63
C GLY A 338 -11.86 18.67 8.78
N ASP A 339 -10.82 19.33 8.28
CA ASP A 339 -10.95 20.47 7.34
C ASP A 339 -11.49 20.02 5.97
N LEU A 340 -11.29 18.75 5.61
CA LEU A 340 -11.87 18.10 4.44
C LEU A 340 -12.68 16.88 4.86
N LEU A 341 -13.78 16.65 4.16
CA LEU A 341 -14.67 15.53 4.40
C LEU A 341 -14.06 14.22 3.86
N THR A 342 -14.45 13.11 4.48
CA THR A 342 -14.36 11.80 3.83
C THR A 342 -15.43 11.69 2.73
N PRO A 343 -15.23 10.87 1.69
CA PRO A 343 -16.27 10.60 0.69
C PRO A 343 -17.59 10.18 1.33
N ALA A 344 -17.57 9.34 2.36
CA ALA A 344 -18.79 8.94 3.07
C ALA A 344 -19.52 10.12 3.73
N SER A 345 -18.78 11.02 4.39
CA SER A 345 -19.35 12.21 5.02
C SER A 345 -19.96 13.16 3.99
N TRP A 346 -19.28 13.34 2.85
CA TRP A 346 -19.78 14.15 1.75
C TRP A 346 -21.05 13.56 1.12
N MET A 347 -21.05 12.26 0.77
CA MET A 347 -22.22 11.59 0.18
C MET A 347 -23.42 11.65 1.14
N ARG A 348 -23.18 11.49 2.45
CA ARG A 348 -24.22 11.64 3.47
C ARG A 348 -24.76 13.07 3.53
N GLY A 349 -23.89 14.07 3.46
CA GLY A 349 -24.28 15.47 3.38
C GLY A 349 -25.13 15.77 2.14
N PHE A 350 -24.67 15.30 0.97
CA PHE A 350 -25.36 15.43 -0.31
C PHE A 350 -26.77 14.85 -0.28
N LEU A 351 -26.91 13.61 0.21
CA LEU A 351 -28.23 12.96 0.29
C LEU A 351 -29.14 13.65 1.31
N ARG A 352 -28.59 14.12 2.43
CA ARG A 352 -29.38 14.82 3.46
C ARG A 352 -29.85 16.20 3.04
N SER A 353 -29.17 16.85 2.10
CA SER A 353 -29.59 18.13 1.51
C SER A 353 -30.48 17.97 0.29
N HIS A 354 -30.66 16.75 -0.22
CA HIS A 354 -31.49 16.48 -1.38
C HIS A 354 -32.98 16.81 -1.11
N PRO A 355 -33.68 17.53 -2.01
CA PRO A 355 -35.07 17.96 -1.79
C PRO A 355 -36.06 16.83 -1.48
N ASP A 356 -35.86 15.66 -2.12
CA ASP A 356 -36.72 14.49 -1.92
C ASP A 356 -36.41 13.68 -0.66
N TYR A 357 -35.35 14.02 0.09
CA TYR A 357 -34.98 13.26 1.27
C TYR A 357 -35.89 13.56 2.45
N LYS A 358 -36.54 12.53 2.97
CA LYS A 358 -37.57 12.65 4.03
C LYS A 358 -37.03 12.46 5.44
N PHE A 359 -35.71 12.42 5.62
CA PHE A 359 -35.06 12.12 6.89
C PHE A 359 -35.48 10.76 7.50
N ASP A 360 -35.86 9.81 6.64
CA ASP A 360 -36.31 8.45 6.99
C ASP A 360 -35.24 7.38 6.68
N SER A 361 -34.01 7.82 6.38
CA SER A 361 -32.89 6.99 5.94
C SER A 361 -33.14 6.22 4.64
N VAL A 362 -34.18 6.55 3.87
CA VAL A 362 -34.43 5.96 2.55
C VAL A 362 -33.77 6.81 1.47
N VAL A 363 -33.01 6.16 0.60
CA VAL A 363 -32.43 6.76 -0.61
C VAL A 363 -33.23 6.25 -1.80
N SER A 364 -34.00 7.14 -2.43
CA SER A 364 -34.79 6.81 -3.62
C SER A 364 -33.89 6.60 -4.85
N GLU A 365 -34.44 6.03 -5.92
CA GLU A 365 -33.72 5.88 -7.19
C GLU A 365 -33.26 7.23 -7.78
N GLY A 366 -34.10 8.27 -7.68
CA GLY A 366 -33.73 9.62 -8.12
C GLY A 366 -32.57 10.19 -7.32
N MET A 367 -32.61 10.07 -5.99
CA MET A 367 -31.50 10.49 -5.12
C MET A 367 -30.20 9.73 -5.42
N ALA A 368 -30.31 8.43 -5.69
CA ALA A 368 -29.16 7.60 -6.04
C ALA A 368 -28.59 8.00 -7.41
N TYR A 369 -29.44 8.29 -8.40
CA TYR A 369 -29.04 8.80 -9.71
C TYR A 369 -28.27 10.12 -9.55
N ASP A 370 -28.85 11.09 -8.87
CA ASP A 370 -28.25 12.42 -8.66
C ASP A 370 -26.90 12.34 -7.92
N LEU A 371 -26.81 11.44 -6.93
CA LEU A 371 -25.55 11.19 -6.22
C LEU A 371 -24.48 10.61 -7.15
N VAL A 372 -24.82 9.59 -7.95
CA VAL A 372 -23.87 8.95 -8.87
C VAL A 372 -23.45 9.91 -9.98
N GLU A 373 -24.36 10.75 -10.48
CA GLU A 373 -24.05 11.79 -11.46
C GLU A 373 -23.10 12.84 -10.86
N ALA A 374 -23.36 13.31 -9.63
CA ALA A 374 -22.46 14.21 -8.91
C ALA A 374 -21.07 13.60 -8.71
N CYS A 375 -21.00 12.33 -8.29
CA CYS A 375 -19.75 11.58 -8.19
C CYS A 375 -19.00 11.55 -9.52
N ASN A 376 -19.69 11.20 -10.61
CA ASN A 376 -19.12 11.12 -11.95
C ASN A 376 -18.57 12.47 -12.43
N GLU A 377 -19.29 13.57 -12.20
CA GLU A 377 -18.85 14.91 -12.56
C GLU A 377 -17.60 15.34 -11.78
N ILE A 378 -17.52 15.03 -10.48
CA ILE A 378 -16.33 15.34 -9.65
C ILE A 378 -15.14 14.51 -10.13
N ALA A 379 -15.33 13.20 -10.34
CA ALA A 379 -14.28 12.29 -10.80
C ALA A 379 -13.65 12.72 -12.14
N HIS A 380 -14.45 13.33 -13.02
CA HIS A 380 -14.00 13.83 -14.32
C HIS A 380 -13.65 15.32 -14.35
N GLY A 381 -13.62 16.01 -13.20
CA GLY A 381 -13.29 17.44 -13.14
C GLY A 381 -14.33 18.39 -13.73
N HIS A 382 -15.56 17.93 -13.94
CA HIS A 382 -16.68 18.75 -14.41
C HIS A 382 -17.38 19.51 -13.28
N ARG A 383 -17.27 19.01 -12.04
CA ARG A 383 -17.81 19.64 -10.83
C ARG A 383 -16.70 19.81 -9.80
N ALA A 384 -16.47 21.06 -9.36
CA ALA A 384 -15.60 21.32 -8.23
C ALA A 384 -16.23 20.82 -6.92
N CYS A 385 -15.42 20.27 -6.02
CA CYS A 385 -15.85 19.86 -4.69
C CYS A 385 -14.79 20.22 -3.64
N PRO A 386 -14.73 21.50 -3.21
CA PRO A 386 -13.75 21.96 -2.24
C PRO A 386 -13.89 21.28 -0.87
N GLU A 387 -15.06 20.73 -0.53
CA GLU A 387 -15.27 19.98 0.70
C GLU A 387 -14.50 18.64 0.71
N LEU A 388 -14.27 18.03 -0.46
CA LEU A 388 -13.50 16.78 -0.60
C LEU A 388 -12.02 17.03 -0.93
N LEU A 389 -11.76 18.02 -1.79
CA LEU A 389 -10.47 18.22 -2.46
C LEU A 389 -9.73 19.50 -2.01
N GLY A 390 -10.40 20.39 -1.29
CA GLY A 390 -9.84 21.69 -0.91
C GLY A 390 -9.53 22.55 -2.13
N GLU A 391 -8.25 22.86 -2.30
CA GLU A 391 -7.74 23.69 -3.41
C GLU A 391 -7.34 22.85 -4.63
N VAL A 392 -7.45 21.52 -4.54
CA VAL A 392 -7.08 20.63 -5.66
C VAL A 392 -8.19 20.65 -6.69
N GLU A 393 -7.86 21.11 -7.89
CA GLU A 393 -8.71 21.01 -9.07
C GLU A 393 -8.38 19.74 -9.85
N ILE A 394 -9.40 18.96 -10.19
CA ILE A 394 -9.25 17.81 -11.08
C ILE A 394 -9.31 18.32 -12.51
N GLU A 395 -8.23 18.12 -13.26
CA GLU A 395 -8.19 18.49 -14.67
C GLU A 395 -9.23 17.69 -15.45
N PRO A 396 -10.10 18.35 -16.26
CA PRO A 396 -11.10 17.65 -17.04
C PRO A 396 -10.48 16.61 -17.98
N ILE A 397 -10.97 15.38 -17.91
CA ILE A 397 -10.53 14.33 -18.82
C ILE A 397 -11.15 14.61 -20.19
N THR A 398 -10.37 15.18 -21.10
CA THR A 398 -10.80 15.41 -22.48
C THR A 398 -10.43 14.22 -23.36
N ARG A 399 -11.31 13.88 -24.32
CA ARG A 399 -10.99 12.90 -25.36
C ARG A 399 -10.04 13.44 -26.44
N GLN A 400 -9.71 14.73 -26.39
CA GLN A 400 -8.81 15.35 -27.37
C GLN A 400 -7.40 14.75 -27.22
N GLY A 401 -6.91 14.10 -28.27
CA GLY A 401 -5.55 13.55 -28.34
C GLY A 401 -5.32 12.18 -27.69
N GLN A 402 -6.28 11.61 -26.94
CA GLN A 402 -6.10 10.31 -26.26
C GLN A 402 -6.00 9.10 -27.22
N TYR A 403 -6.47 9.24 -28.46
CA TYR A 403 -6.48 8.16 -29.46
C TYR A 403 -6.02 8.58 -30.86
N GLU A 404 -5.77 9.88 -31.07
CA GLU A 404 -5.42 10.41 -32.40
C GLU A 404 -3.92 10.43 -32.68
N ILE A 405 -3.09 10.20 -31.65
CA ILE A 405 -1.63 10.12 -31.82
C ILE A 405 -1.26 8.64 -31.75
N PRO A 406 -1.06 7.95 -32.89
CA PRO A 406 -0.54 6.60 -32.87
C PRO A 406 0.80 6.59 -32.13
N LEU A 407 0.92 5.71 -31.13
CA LEU A 407 2.21 5.42 -30.52
C LEU A 407 3.05 4.69 -31.57
N PHE A 408 3.97 5.41 -32.22
CA PHE A 408 4.83 4.85 -33.24
C PHE A 408 5.73 3.76 -32.63
N GLY A 409 5.46 2.50 -32.96
CA GLY A 409 6.26 1.33 -32.55
C GLY A 409 7.40 1.00 -33.53
N GLU A 410 7.61 1.80 -34.57
CA GLU A 410 8.66 1.58 -35.55
C GLU A 410 10.05 1.84 -34.95
N LYS A 411 11.03 1.03 -35.37
CA LYS A 411 12.41 1.20 -34.92
C LYS A 411 12.99 2.48 -35.53
N LEU A 412 13.26 3.48 -34.69
CA LEU A 412 14.05 4.65 -35.07
C LEU A 412 15.45 4.22 -35.54
N SER A 413 15.86 4.70 -36.71
CA SER A 413 17.23 4.54 -37.18
C SER A 413 18.21 5.24 -36.24
N SER A 414 19.49 4.85 -36.29
CA SER A 414 20.54 5.45 -35.46
C SER A 414 20.64 6.98 -35.65
N THR A 415 20.37 7.47 -36.86
CA THR A 415 20.43 8.91 -37.19
C THR A 415 19.24 9.67 -36.62
N GLU A 416 18.02 9.13 -36.74
CA GLU A 416 16.81 9.75 -36.20
C GLU A 416 16.83 9.76 -34.68
N ARG A 417 17.30 8.66 -34.07
CA ARG A 417 17.50 8.56 -32.62
C ARG A 417 18.49 9.62 -32.14
N ARG A 418 19.62 9.80 -32.84
CA ARG A 418 20.62 10.82 -32.47
C ARG A 418 20.04 12.23 -32.55
N LYS A 419 19.33 12.57 -33.64
CA LYS A 419 18.68 13.90 -33.79
C LYS A 419 17.61 14.15 -32.73
N LEU A 420 16.82 13.12 -32.40
CA LEU A 420 15.81 13.22 -31.36
C LEU A 420 16.46 13.45 -29.98
N LEU A 421 17.52 12.71 -29.68
CA LEU A 421 18.29 12.89 -28.46
C LEU A 421 18.94 14.27 -28.42
N GLU A 422 19.61 14.73 -29.48
CA GLU A 422 20.19 16.10 -29.57
C GLU A 422 19.14 17.19 -29.35
N LYS A 423 17.92 17.02 -29.88
CA LYS A 423 16.81 17.96 -29.69
C LYS A 423 16.27 17.97 -28.26
N LEU A 424 16.25 16.82 -27.60
CA LEU A 424 15.71 16.67 -26.25
C LEU A 424 16.76 16.83 -25.15
N TRP A 425 18.04 16.72 -25.49
CA TRP A 425 19.18 16.88 -24.59
C TRP A 425 19.20 18.20 -23.81
N PRO A 426 18.84 19.36 -24.41
CA PRO A 426 18.76 20.61 -23.65
C PRO A 426 17.62 20.62 -22.61
N ARG A 427 16.60 19.77 -22.79
CA ARG A 427 15.45 19.66 -21.89
C ARG A 427 15.70 18.74 -20.70
N SER A 428 16.76 17.94 -20.70
CA SER A 428 17.10 17.01 -19.61
C SER A 428 17.85 17.65 -18.44
N GLY A 429 17.95 18.98 -18.37
CA GLY A 429 18.47 19.70 -17.20
C GLY A 429 19.95 19.51 -16.88
N SER A 430 20.70 18.75 -17.70
CA SER A 430 22.14 18.61 -17.58
C SER A 430 22.82 19.59 -18.53
N CYS A 431 23.22 20.74 -18.01
CA CYS A 431 24.26 21.54 -18.66
C CYS A 431 25.62 20.86 -18.42
N PRO A 432 26.26 20.36 -19.47
CA PRO A 432 27.70 20.56 -19.60
C PRO A 432 28.00 21.20 -20.95
N CYS A 433 28.81 22.25 -20.91
CA CYS A 433 29.61 22.79 -22.01
C CYS A 433 29.51 22.03 -23.34
N ALA A 434 28.98 22.70 -24.37
CA ALA A 434 28.93 22.18 -25.73
C ALA A 434 30.35 21.81 -26.23
N PRO A 435 30.55 20.63 -26.85
CA PRO A 435 31.76 20.33 -27.59
C PRO A 435 31.58 20.90 -29.00
N ASN A 436 32.22 22.04 -29.26
CA ASN A 436 32.57 22.64 -30.56
C ASN A 436 32.27 24.14 -30.55
N ASP A 437 33.17 24.90 -29.94
CA ASP A 437 33.59 26.22 -30.45
C ASP A 437 34.91 26.60 -29.77
N CYS A 438 35.95 25.84 -30.09
CA CYS A 438 37.33 26.30 -29.91
C CYS A 438 37.80 26.95 -31.22
N THR A 439 37.37 28.18 -31.47
CA THR A 439 38.11 29.07 -32.38
C THR A 439 39.19 29.76 -31.58
N CYS A 440 40.39 29.19 -31.60
CA CYS A 440 41.60 29.86 -31.16
C CYS A 440 41.95 30.96 -32.18
N VAL A 441 41.68 32.22 -31.86
CA VAL A 441 42.34 33.37 -32.49
C VAL A 441 42.79 34.31 -31.38
N GLY A 442 44.11 34.50 -31.29
CA GLY A 442 44.77 35.12 -30.14
C GLY A 442 44.63 36.64 -30.03
N ALA A 443 44.88 37.14 -28.81
CA ALA A 443 45.72 38.30 -28.53
C ALA A 443 45.84 38.48 -27.00
N ALA A 444 47.02 38.93 -26.57
CA ALA A 444 47.41 39.16 -25.19
C ALA A 444 46.53 40.17 -24.43
N SER A 445 46.32 39.96 -23.13
CA SER A 445 46.74 40.86 -22.03
C SER A 445 45.93 40.66 -20.72
N ALA A 446 46.69 40.61 -19.62
CA ALA A 446 46.40 41.04 -18.25
C ALA A 446 45.01 40.85 -17.60
N GLY A 447 44.99 40.10 -16.47
CA GLY A 447 44.23 40.52 -15.28
C GLY A 447 43.28 39.49 -14.64
N CYS A 448 43.52 39.24 -13.33
CA CYS A 448 42.58 38.83 -12.28
C CYS A 448 42.19 37.35 -12.03
N SER A 449 42.75 36.86 -10.90
CA SER A 449 42.15 36.17 -9.73
C SER A 449 41.42 34.80 -9.85
N VAL A 450 41.96 33.87 -9.05
CA VAL A 450 41.64 32.43 -8.81
C VAL A 450 40.67 32.36 -7.58
N PRO A 451 39.76 31.36 -7.39
CA PRO A 451 40.17 30.05 -6.88
C PRO A 451 39.50 28.76 -7.42
N ARG A 452 40.39 27.80 -7.67
CA ARG A 452 40.30 26.32 -7.67
C ARG A 452 38.99 25.71 -7.13
N CYS A 453 38.24 25.06 -8.02
CA CYS A 453 37.32 23.97 -7.67
C CYS A 453 38.08 22.64 -7.69
N GLY A 454 38.26 22.02 -6.52
CA GLY A 454 38.77 20.66 -6.41
C GLY A 454 37.64 19.65 -6.49
N ARG A 455 37.54 18.89 -7.58
CA ARG A 455 36.90 17.56 -7.58
C ARG A 455 37.66 16.60 -8.48
N ARG A 456 37.99 15.44 -7.91
CA ARG A 456 38.64 14.30 -8.56
C ARG A 456 37.67 13.68 -9.57
N CYS A 457 38.09 13.60 -10.83
CA CYS A 457 37.41 12.80 -11.83
C CYS A 457 37.84 11.34 -11.69
N TRP A 458 36.88 10.43 -11.49
CA TRP A 458 37.11 9.00 -11.63
C TRP A 458 36.90 8.65 -13.11
N GLY A 459 37.99 8.28 -13.79
CA GLY A 459 37.94 7.67 -15.13
C GLY A 459 37.64 6.16 -15.02
N PRO A 460 37.10 5.54 -16.09
CA PRO A 460 36.59 4.18 -16.01
C PRO A 460 37.65 3.15 -16.47
N TYR A 461 37.61 1.98 -15.83
CA TYR A 461 38.23 0.68 -16.19
C TYR A 461 39.77 0.55 -16.20
N GLY A 462 40.28 -0.24 -15.24
CA GLY A 462 41.61 -0.85 -15.28
C GLY A 462 41.77 -1.85 -14.12
N ALA A 463 41.93 -3.13 -14.46
CA ALA A 463 42.07 -4.27 -13.53
C ALA A 463 43.28 -4.13 -12.56
N PRO A 464 43.26 -4.76 -11.38
CA PRO A 464 44.39 -4.70 -10.45
C PRO A 464 45.50 -5.66 -10.91
N GLN A 465 46.66 -5.12 -11.26
CA GLN A 465 47.91 -5.87 -11.26
C GLN A 465 48.59 -5.69 -9.90
N LEU A 466 48.83 -6.82 -9.23
CA LEU A 466 49.83 -6.99 -8.18
C LEU A 466 51.22 -6.74 -8.77
N ALA A 467 52.02 -5.87 -8.15
CA ALA A 467 53.48 -5.96 -8.21
C ALA A 467 54.11 -5.28 -6.97
N ALA A 468 55.14 -5.94 -6.47
CA ALA A 468 55.84 -5.70 -5.22
C ALA A 468 56.94 -4.63 -5.31
N CYS A 469 57.47 -4.30 -4.12
CA CYS A 469 58.77 -3.66 -3.81
C CYS A 469 58.90 -2.17 -4.20
N SER A 470 59.50 -1.32 -3.37
CA SER A 470 60.58 -1.52 -2.38
C SER A 470 60.36 -0.78 -1.07
#